data_AF-A0A9D1CKH4-F1
#
_entry.id   AF-A0A9D1CKH4-F1
#
_cell.length_a   1.000
_cell.length_b   1.000
_cell.length_c   1.000
_cell.angle_alpha   90.00
_cell.angle_beta   90.00
_cell.angle_gamma   90.00
#
_symmetry.space_group_name_H-M   'P 1'
#
loop_
_entity.id
_entity.type
_entity.pdbx_description
1 polymer ?
#
loop_
_entity_poly.entity_id
_entity_poly.type
_entity_poly.pdbx_seq_one_letter_code
_entity_poly.pdbx_strand_id
1 'polypeptide(L)'
;MLKIAIIHGPNPMDGKDMDGEITRLETEDEHEQHIVTLVDFLRRHYKDDQNLQQLKMTHPIQTACYVFTRLGDIVFIDTTGANPKSHVGIGTFMMPKELTEKQKVGLQKFQNQIADYNDVRIDYDIQYDEGFFDSQTLRGTGKNAVSVIDRYLEKVATSKKMK
;
A
#
# COMPACT_ATOMS: atom_id res chain seq x y z
N MET A 1 15.81 2.28 -6.01
CA MET A 1 15.12 3.00 -4.92
C MET A 1 13.75 2.37 -4.72
N LEU A 2 13.23 2.36 -3.48
CA LEU A 2 11.87 1.87 -3.25
C LEU A 2 10.87 2.74 -4.00
N LYS A 3 9.93 2.10 -4.72
CA LYS A 3 8.83 2.79 -5.39
C LYS A 3 7.51 2.42 -4.75
N ILE A 4 7.31 1.12 -4.56
CA ILE A 4 6.09 0.54 -4.01
C ILE A 4 6.47 -0.65 -3.13
N ALA A 5 5.78 -0.83 -2.01
CA ALA A 5 5.77 -2.10 -1.30
C ALA A 5 4.34 -2.66 -1.23
N ILE A 6 4.21 -3.97 -1.44
CA ILE A 6 2.95 -4.70 -1.31
C ILE A 6 3.12 -5.66 -0.14
N ILE A 7 2.24 -5.57 0.87
CA ILE A 7 2.17 -6.55 1.94
C ILE A 7 0.95 -7.42 1.67
N HIS A 8 1.21 -8.65 1.24
CA HIS A 8 0.19 -9.50 0.66
C HIS A 8 -0.84 -9.96 1.70
N GLY A 9 -2.09 -10.06 1.28
CA GLY A 9 -3.20 -10.57 2.07
C GLY A 9 -3.41 -12.08 1.90
N PRO A 10 -4.57 -12.61 2.35
CA PRO A 10 -4.85 -14.03 2.35
C PRO A 10 -5.14 -14.60 0.95
N ASN A 11 -5.35 -13.74 -0.05
CA ASN A 11 -5.59 -14.19 -1.41
C ASN A 11 -4.27 -14.62 -2.07
N PRO A 12 -4.20 -15.82 -2.68
CA PRO A 12 -2.96 -16.33 -3.21
C PRO A 12 -2.51 -15.57 -4.47
N MET A 13 -1.21 -15.36 -4.60
CA MET A 13 -0.59 -14.84 -5.81
C MET A 13 -0.06 -16.00 -6.65
N ASP A 14 -0.66 -16.22 -7.83
CA ASP A 14 -0.31 -17.33 -8.73
C ASP A 14 -0.30 -18.70 -8.03
N GLY A 15 -1.29 -18.94 -7.16
CA GLY A 15 -1.45 -20.19 -6.41
C GLY A 15 -0.53 -20.34 -5.18
N LYS A 16 0.26 -19.32 -4.83
CA LYS A 16 1.12 -19.33 -3.64
C LYS A 16 0.51 -18.53 -2.50
N ASP A 17 0.52 -19.09 -1.28
CA ASP A 17 0.23 -18.34 -0.06
C ASP A 17 1.36 -17.34 0.18
N MET A 18 1.02 -16.06 0.14
CA MET A 18 1.93 -14.94 0.35
C MET A 18 1.51 -14.09 1.57
N ASP A 19 0.51 -14.53 2.35
CA ASP A 19 -0.07 -13.70 3.42
C ASP A 19 0.97 -13.18 4.41
N GLY A 20 1.09 -11.85 4.50
CA GLY A 20 2.06 -11.12 5.33
C GLY A 20 3.45 -10.93 4.72
N GLU A 21 3.74 -11.54 3.57
CA GLU A 21 5.00 -11.35 2.85
C GLU A 21 5.06 -9.97 2.19
N ILE A 22 6.27 -9.40 2.14
CA ILE A 22 6.53 -8.06 1.60
C ILE A 22 7.18 -8.18 0.23
N THR A 23 6.46 -7.78 -0.81
CA THR A 23 7.03 -7.60 -2.16
C THR A 23 7.44 -6.15 -2.35
N ARG A 24 8.73 -5.92 -2.56
CA ARG A 24 9.29 -4.59 -2.86
C ARG A 24 9.41 -4.43 -4.38
N LEU A 25 8.82 -3.36 -4.90
CA LEU A 25 8.98 -2.94 -6.29
C LEU A 25 9.89 -1.73 -6.29
N GLU A 26 11.10 -1.93 -6.82
CA GLU A 26 12.17 -0.95 -6.84
C GLU A 26 12.45 -0.55 -8.29
N THR A 27 12.84 0.70 -8.48
CA THR A 27 13.27 1.22 -9.79
C THR A 27 14.53 2.06 -9.63
N GLU A 28 15.36 2.06 -10.67
CA GLU A 28 16.52 2.97 -10.80
C GLU A 28 16.14 4.27 -11.51
N ASP A 29 14.99 4.31 -12.19
CA ASP A 29 14.47 5.50 -12.87
C ASP A 29 13.60 6.32 -11.91
N GLU A 30 14.11 7.46 -11.46
CA GLU A 30 13.38 8.37 -10.58
C GLU A 30 12.11 8.97 -11.21
N HIS A 31 12.05 9.01 -12.55
CA HIS A 31 10.93 9.53 -13.32
C HIS A 31 9.87 8.47 -13.66
N GLU A 32 10.16 7.19 -13.41
CA GLU A 32 9.19 6.13 -13.63
C GLU A 32 7.93 6.40 -12.81
N GLN A 33 6.76 6.34 -13.43
CA GLN A 33 5.50 6.54 -12.74
C GLN A 33 5.10 5.27 -11.99
N HIS A 34 4.58 5.40 -10.76
CA HIS A 34 4.12 4.26 -9.95
C HIS A 34 3.15 3.32 -10.68
N ILE A 35 2.29 3.89 -11.53
CA ILE A 35 1.31 3.10 -12.29
C ILE A 35 1.99 2.14 -13.27
N VAL A 36 3.12 2.54 -13.87
CA VAL A 36 3.91 1.69 -14.76
C VAL A 36 4.43 0.49 -13.96
N THR A 37 5.04 0.74 -12.81
CA THR A 37 5.58 -0.29 -11.92
C THR A 37 4.50 -1.30 -11.48
N LEU A 38 3.30 -0.85 -11.08
CA LEU A 38 2.21 -1.76 -10.69
C LEU A 38 1.64 -2.56 -11.85
N VAL A 39 1.42 -1.92 -13.00
CA VAL A 39 0.88 -2.63 -14.17
C VAL A 39 1.87 -3.69 -14.65
N ASP A 40 3.17 -3.40 -14.65
CA ASP A 40 4.19 -4.38 -15.02
C ASP A 40 4.36 -5.50 -13.99
N PHE A 41 4.06 -5.24 -12.72
CA PHE A 41 3.92 -6.29 -11.71
C PHE A 41 2.71 -7.20 -12.01
N LEU A 42 1.53 -6.64 -12.25
CA LEU A 42 0.33 -7.41 -12.60
C LEU A 42 0.47 -8.18 -13.91
N ARG A 43 1.21 -7.68 -14.91
CA ARG A 43 1.45 -8.48 -16.13
C ARG A 43 2.25 -9.76 -15.88
N ARG A 44 3.01 -9.80 -14.79
CA ARG A 44 3.86 -10.94 -14.40
C ARG A 44 3.20 -11.83 -13.36
N HIS A 45 2.20 -11.33 -12.63
CA HIS A 45 1.57 -11.96 -11.48
C HIS A 45 0.05 -11.85 -11.50
N TYR A 46 -0.67 -12.75 -10.86
CA TYR A 46 -2.14 -12.83 -10.92
C TYR A 46 -2.65 -13.03 -12.35
N LYS A 47 -1.97 -13.87 -13.14
CA LYS A 47 -2.28 -14.05 -14.57
C LYS A 47 -3.67 -14.63 -14.83
N ASP A 48 -4.21 -15.34 -13.84
CA ASP A 48 -5.52 -15.98 -13.93
C ASP A 48 -6.68 -15.01 -13.66
N ASP A 49 -6.42 -13.82 -13.10
CA ASP A 49 -7.44 -12.81 -12.85
C ASP A 49 -7.56 -11.83 -14.03
N GLN A 50 -8.48 -12.13 -14.94
CA GLN A 50 -8.71 -11.33 -16.14
C GLN A 50 -9.14 -9.88 -15.86
N ASN A 51 -9.71 -9.58 -14.68
CA ASN A 51 -10.10 -8.21 -14.34
C ASN A 51 -8.88 -7.41 -13.89
N LEU A 52 -7.98 -8.01 -13.09
CA LEU A 52 -6.69 -7.38 -12.75
C LEU A 52 -5.84 -7.11 -13.98
N GLN A 53 -5.82 -8.05 -14.93
CA GLN A 53 -5.06 -7.91 -16.18
C GLN A 53 -5.59 -6.80 -17.10
N GLN A 54 -6.79 -6.26 -16.87
CA GLN A 54 -7.33 -5.12 -17.62
C GLN A 54 -6.82 -3.77 -17.11
N LEU A 55 -6.11 -3.72 -15.98
CA LEU A 55 -5.53 -2.49 -15.47
C LEU A 55 -4.48 -1.95 -16.47
N LYS A 56 -4.67 -0.71 -16.91
CA LYS A 56 -3.79 0.00 -17.86
C LYS A 56 -3.02 1.13 -17.18
N MET A 57 -1.88 1.48 -17.75
CA MET A 57 -1.02 2.59 -17.31
C MET A 57 -1.71 3.97 -17.37
N THR A 58 -2.83 4.08 -18.09
CA THR A 58 -3.64 5.30 -18.18
C THR A 58 -4.58 5.50 -16.97
N HIS A 59 -4.72 4.50 -16.10
CA HIS A 59 -5.56 4.64 -14.90
C HIS A 59 -4.83 5.46 -13.83
N PRO A 60 -5.57 6.19 -12.97
CA PRO A 60 -5.01 6.79 -11.79
C PRO A 60 -4.34 5.75 -10.88
N ILE A 61 -3.22 6.12 -10.26
CA ILE A 61 -2.51 5.23 -9.32
C ILE A 61 -3.40 4.80 -8.16
N GLN A 62 -4.31 5.66 -7.71
CA GLN A 62 -5.27 5.35 -6.65
C GLN A 62 -6.20 4.21 -7.05
N THR A 63 -6.65 4.18 -8.31
CA THR A 63 -7.48 3.08 -8.83
C THR A 63 -6.71 1.77 -8.84
N ALA A 64 -5.45 1.80 -9.29
CA ALA A 64 -4.58 0.63 -9.25
C ALA A 64 -4.40 0.10 -7.83
N CYS A 65 -4.04 0.97 -6.89
CA CYS A 65 -3.84 0.58 -5.50
C CYS A 65 -5.13 0.09 -4.83
N TYR A 66 -6.28 0.71 -5.12
CA TYR A 66 -7.56 0.24 -4.61
C TYR A 66 -7.85 -1.20 -5.03
N VAL A 67 -7.55 -1.56 -6.28
CA VAL A 67 -7.72 -2.93 -6.76
C VAL A 67 -6.93 -3.93 -5.89
N PHE A 68 -5.69 -3.62 -5.52
CA PHE A 68 -4.91 -4.45 -4.57
C PHE A 68 -5.55 -4.51 -3.18
N THR A 69 -6.08 -3.40 -2.66
CA THR A 69 -6.79 -3.42 -1.37
C THR A 69 -8.03 -4.31 -1.39
N ARG A 70 -8.66 -4.50 -2.56
CA ARG A 70 -9.77 -5.44 -2.76
C ARG A 70 -9.33 -6.89 -2.80
N LEU A 71 -8.08 -7.16 -3.19
CA LEU A 71 -7.42 -8.46 -3.00
C LEU A 71 -7.00 -8.69 -1.55
N GLY A 72 -7.24 -7.73 -0.65
CA GLY A 72 -6.81 -7.83 0.74
C GLY A 72 -5.35 -7.45 0.94
N ASP A 73 -4.64 -6.95 -0.08
CA ASP A 73 -3.25 -6.50 0.04
C ASP A 73 -3.18 -5.10 0.65
N ILE A 74 -2.10 -4.80 1.39
CA ILE A 74 -1.72 -3.43 1.75
C ILE A 74 -0.76 -2.92 0.67
N VAL A 75 -0.97 -1.70 0.18
CA VAL A 75 -0.05 -1.06 -0.77
C VAL A 75 0.56 0.18 -0.14
N PHE A 76 1.88 0.28 -0.15
CA PHE A 76 2.63 1.48 0.18
C PHE A 76 3.23 2.09 -1.08
N ILE A 77 3.04 3.39 -1.27
CA ILE A 77 3.59 4.15 -2.39
C ILE A 77 4.62 5.14 -1.82
N ASP A 78 5.86 5.05 -2.29
CA ASP A 78 6.90 6.06 -1.99
C ASP A 78 6.70 7.28 -2.88
N THR A 79 6.48 8.44 -2.27
CA THR A 79 6.25 9.72 -2.97
C THR A 79 7.32 10.77 -2.66
N THR A 80 8.45 10.36 -2.10
CA THR A 80 9.59 11.23 -1.72
C THR A 80 10.01 12.15 -2.87
N GLY A 81 10.10 11.62 -4.10
CA GLY A 81 10.46 12.38 -5.29
C GLY A 81 9.34 13.21 -5.93
N ALA A 82 8.10 13.13 -5.43
CA ALA A 82 6.96 13.86 -6.02
C ALA A 82 7.04 15.38 -5.78
N ASN A 83 7.74 15.80 -4.72
CA ASN A 83 8.06 17.21 -4.48
C ASN A 83 9.58 17.43 -4.69
N PRO A 84 10.00 18.12 -5.76
CA PRO A 84 11.41 18.36 -6.06
C PRO A 84 12.18 19.12 -4.96
N LYS A 85 11.46 19.76 -4.03
CA LYS A 85 12.05 20.53 -2.91
C LYS A 85 12.22 19.72 -1.62
N SER A 86 11.82 18.45 -1.61
CA SER A 86 11.76 17.61 -0.41
C SER A 86 12.57 16.33 -0.61
N HIS A 87 13.76 16.25 -0.03
CA HIS A 87 14.56 15.00 0.04
C HIS A 87 14.15 14.11 1.22
N VAL A 88 12.89 14.24 1.62
CA VAL A 88 12.38 13.71 2.87
C VAL A 88 11.51 12.51 2.54
N GLY A 89 11.76 11.37 3.19
CA GLY A 89 10.94 10.16 3.00
C GLY A 89 9.46 10.45 3.22
N ILE A 90 8.66 10.38 2.16
CA ILE A 90 7.21 10.60 2.18
C ILE A 90 6.53 9.38 1.54
N GLY A 91 5.52 8.82 2.19
CA GLY A 91 4.79 7.71 1.62
C GLY A 91 3.35 7.60 2.08
N THR A 92 2.55 6.91 1.28
CA THR A 92 1.13 6.67 1.58
C THR A 92 0.82 5.19 1.50
N PHE A 93 0.21 4.67 2.56
CA PHE A 93 -0.42 3.36 2.57
C PHE A 93 -1.88 3.47 2.13
N MET A 94 -2.32 2.50 1.34
CA MET A 94 -3.72 2.19 1.10
C MET A 94 -4.01 0.81 1.71
N MET A 95 -4.94 0.77 2.66
CA MET A 95 -5.21 -0.41 3.47
C MET A 95 -6.42 -1.18 2.94
N PRO A 96 -6.40 -2.52 3.00
CA PRO A 96 -7.59 -3.33 2.80
C PRO A 96 -8.55 -3.13 3.98
N LYS A 97 -9.81 -3.55 3.78
CA LYS A 97 -10.87 -3.44 4.81
C LYS A 97 -10.51 -4.16 6.12
N GLU A 98 -9.82 -5.29 6.01
CA GLU A 98 -9.43 -6.10 7.16
C GLU A 98 -7.98 -6.55 7.01
N LEU A 99 -7.28 -6.65 8.15
CA LEU A 99 -5.93 -7.19 8.21
C LEU A 99 -5.91 -8.59 8.83
N THR A 100 -5.13 -9.48 8.24
CA THR A 100 -4.73 -10.75 8.87
C THR A 100 -3.67 -10.49 9.95
N GLU A 101 -3.46 -11.45 10.85
CA GLU A 101 -2.37 -11.33 11.83
C GLU A 101 -0.98 -11.36 11.14
N LYS A 102 -0.83 -12.13 10.06
CA LYS A 102 0.42 -12.18 9.29
C LYS A 102 0.72 -10.82 8.64
N GLN A 103 -0.29 -10.13 8.11
CA GLN A 103 -0.15 -8.78 7.58
C GLN A 103 0.27 -7.75 8.62
N LYS A 104 -0.26 -7.83 9.85
CA LYS A 104 0.17 -6.93 10.93
C LYS A 104 1.66 -7.12 11.25
N VAL A 105 2.12 -8.36 11.29
CA VAL A 105 3.55 -8.67 11.45
C VAL A 105 4.37 -8.15 10.26
N GLY A 106 3.90 -8.33 9.03
CA GLY A 106 4.51 -7.78 7.83
C GLY A 106 4.60 -6.25 7.87
N LEU A 107 3.54 -5.58 8.32
CA LEU A 107 3.48 -4.13 8.45
C LEU A 107 4.46 -3.60 9.49
N GLN A 108 4.59 -4.27 10.63
CA GLN A 108 5.61 -3.93 11.65
C GLN A 108 7.04 -4.16 11.15
N LYS A 109 7.27 -5.24 10.38
CA LYS A 109 8.57 -5.46 9.71
C LYS A 109 8.87 -4.34 8.72
N PHE A 110 7.89 -3.92 7.93
CA PHE A 110 8.04 -2.87 6.93
C PHE A 110 8.21 -1.48 7.57
N GLN A 111 7.53 -1.20 8.69
CA GLN A 111 7.73 0.01 9.51
C GLN A 111 9.21 0.25 9.82
N ASN A 112 9.97 -0.78 10.19
CA ASN A 112 11.40 -0.65 10.44
C ASN A 112 12.22 -0.30 9.18
N GLN A 113 11.73 -0.67 7.99
CA GLN A 113 12.41 -0.40 6.70
C GLN A 113 12.21 1.04 6.22
N ILE A 114 11.19 1.74 6.73
CA ILE A 114 10.88 3.13 6.40
C ILE A 114 11.06 4.06 7.61
N ALA A 115 11.86 3.64 8.59
CA ALA A 115 12.03 4.33 9.89
C ALA A 115 12.51 5.79 9.78
N ASP A 116 13.16 6.14 8.68
CA ASP A 116 13.69 7.46 8.35
C ASP A 116 12.71 8.36 7.58
N TYR A 117 11.53 7.86 7.22
CA TYR A 117 10.48 8.67 6.60
C TYR A 117 9.98 9.71 7.61
N ASN A 118 9.70 10.92 7.13
CA ASN A 118 9.18 12.00 7.98
C ASN A 118 7.74 12.38 7.65
N ASP A 119 7.11 11.74 6.68
CA ASP A 119 5.67 11.90 6.44
C ASP A 119 5.10 10.57 5.95
N VAL A 120 4.21 9.99 6.76
CA VAL A 120 3.56 8.74 6.42
C VAL A 120 2.07 8.92 6.60
N ARG A 121 1.34 8.63 5.53
CA ARG A 121 -0.13 8.65 5.49
C ARG A 121 -0.66 7.22 5.41
N ILE A 122 -1.78 6.94 6.07
CA ILE A 122 -2.52 5.69 5.96
C ILE A 122 -3.96 6.04 5.57
N ASP A 123 -4.36 5.63 4.38
CA ASP A 123 -5.75 5.66 3.91
C ASP A 123 -6.40 4.30 4.13
N TYR A 124 -7.55 4.31 4.81
CA TYR A 124 -8.29 3.11 5.21
C TYR A 124 -9.80 3.37 5.16
N ASP A 125 -10.59 2.30 5.32
CA ASP A 125 -12.05 2.34 5.10
C ASP A 125 -12.39 2.94 3.73
N ILE A 126 -11.64 2.53 2.70
CA ILE A 126 -11.70 3.12 1.36
C ILE A 126 -13.00 2.69 0.66
N GLN A 127 -13.79 3.66 0.25
CA GLN A 127 -14.98 3.49 -0.56
C GLN A 127 -14.72 4.06 -1.96
N TYR A 128 -15.25 3.37 -2.97
CA TYR A 128 -15.20 3.83 -4.35
C TYR A 128 -16.63 3.86 -4.88
N ASP A 129 -17.10 5.07 -5.20
CA ASP A 129 -18.43 5.29 -5.72
C ASP A 129 -18.40 6.37 -6.82
N GLU A 130 -19.09 6.10 -7.93
CA GLU A 130 -19.19 6.99 -9.10
C GLU A 130 -17.86 7.63 -9.59
N GLY A 131 -16.73 6.94 -9.42
CA GLY A 131 -15.41 7.47 -9.82
C GLY A 131 -14.66 8.25 -8.74
N PHE A 132 -15.24 8.40 -7.55
CA PHE A 132 -14.65 9.09 -6.41
C PHE A 132 -14.19 8.11 -5.35
N PHE A 133 -13.01 8.37 -4.80
CA PHE A 133 -12.49 7.68 -3.63
C PHE A 133 -12.81 8.50 -2.38
N ASP A 134 -13.48 7.87 -1.42
CA ASP A 134 -13.59 8.38 -0.05
C ASP A 134 -12.82 7.45 0.89
N SER A 135 -12.17 8.02 1.90
CA SER A 135 -11.35 7.26 2.84
C SER A 135 -11.16 8.04 4.13
N GLN A 136 -11.02 7.31 5.23
CA GLN A 136 -10.44 7.90 6.44
C GLN A 136 -8.92 7.91 6.32
N THR A 137 -8.31 8.93 6.93
CA THR A 137 -6.85 9.11 6.88
C THR A 137 -6.26 9.25 8.28
N LEU A 138 -5.19 8.51 8.54
CA LEU A 138 -4.24 8.82 9.61
C LEU A 138 -2.95 9.35 9.00
N ARG A 139 -2.32 10.33 9.66
CA ARG A 139 -1.04 10.88 9.23
C ARG A 139 -0.08 11.02 10.40
N GLY A 140 1.17 10.66 10.19
CA GLY A 140 2.28 10.97 11.07
C GLY A 140 3.27 11.88 10.35
N THR A 141 3.92 12.77 11.09
CA THR A 141 4.94 13.69 10.54
C THR A 141 6.15 13.81 11.47
N GLY A 142 7.31 14.18 10.91
CA GLY A 142 8.57 14.34 11.62
C GLY A 142 9.01 13.05 12.30
N LYS A 143 9.52 13.15 13.54
CA LYS A 143 10.02 12.02 14.34
C LYS A 143 8.97 10.93 14.63
N ASN A 144 7.68 11.24 14.44
CA ASN A 144 6.56 10.35 14.70
C ASN A 144 5.86 9.93 13.40
N ALA A 145 6.51 10.05 12.25
CA ALA A 145 5.88 9.73 10.98
C ALA A 145 5.44 8.28 10.93
N VAL A 146 6.37 7.38 11.21
CA VAL A 146 6.13 5.94 11.07
C VAL A 146 5.24 5.37 12.19
N SER A 147 5.20 6.01 13.38
CA SER A 147 4.30 5.59 14.47
C SER A 147 2.80 5.75 14.16
N VAL A 148 2.45 6.34 13.01
CA VAL A 148 1.09 6.25 12.46
C VAL A 148 0.65 4.80 12.24
N ILE A 149 1.58 3.89 11.95
CA ILE A 149 1.32 2.46 11.78
C ILE A 149 0.85 1.84 13.11
N ASP A 150 1.53 2.12 14.21
CA ASP A 150 1.14 1.63 15.54
C ASP A 150 -0.26 2.14 15.93
N ARG A 151 -0.51 3.44 15.73
CA ARG A 151 -1.83 4.04 15.97
C ARG A 151 -2.94 3.39 15.13
N TYR A 152 -2.65 3.06 13.88
CA TYR A 152 -3.59 2.34 13.03
C TYR A 152 -3.87 0.93 13.58
N LEU A 153 -2.83 0.18 13.94
CA LEU A 153 -2.95 -1.16 14.51
C LEU A 153 -3.76 -1.19 15.82
N GLU A 154 -3.55 -0.22 16.70
CA GLU A 154 -4.35 -0.05 17.93
C GLU A 154 -5.84 0.21 17.62
N LYS A 155 -6.12 1.05 16.62
CA LYS A 155 -7.50 1.36 16.17
C LYS A 155 -8.21 0.12 15.63
N VAL A 156 -7.57 -0.67 14.78
CA VAL A 156 -8.21 -1.90 14.24
C VAL A 156 -8.39 -2.97 15.33
N ALA A 157 -7.49 -3.03 16.32
CA ALA A 157 -7.63 -3.96 17.46
C ALA A 157 -8.81 -3.60 18.37
N THR A 158 -9.03 -2.31 18.63
CA THR A 158 -10.16 -1.82 19.45
C THR A 158 -11.50 -1.98 18.74
N SER A 159 -11.54 -1.72 17.43
CA SER A 159 -12.76 -1.85 16.62
C SER A 159 -13.29 -3.30 16.53
N LYS A 160 -12.40 -4.31 16.59
CA LYS A 160 -12.79 -5.73 16.64
C LYS A 160 -13.39 -6.16 17.98
N LYS A 161 -13.12 -5.45 19.08
CA LYS A 161 -13.65 -5.80 20.43
C LYS A 161 -15.07 -5.30 20.68
N MET A 162 -15.59 -4.43 19.81
CA MET A 162 -16.92 -3.80 19.96
C MET A 162 -18.01 -4.42 19.09
N LYS A 163 -17.68 -5.47 18.32
CA LYS A 163 -18.62 -6.27 17.53
C LYS A 163 -18.77 -7.64 18.16
#